data_AF-A0A3N5ZBP4-F1
#
_entry.id   AF-A0A3N5ZBP4-F1
#
_cell.length_a   1.000
_cell.length_b   1.000
_cell.length_c   1.000
_cell.angle_alpha   90.00
_cell.angle_beta   90.00
_cell.angle_gamma   90.00
#
_symmetry.space_group_name_H-M   'P 1'
#
loop_
_entity.id
_entity.type
_entity.pdbx_description
1 polymer ?
#
loop_
_entity_poly.entity_id
_entity_poly.type
_entity_poly.pdbx_seq_one_letter_code
_entity_poly.pdbx_strand_id
1 'polypeptide(L)'
;MLFARLKGTWNKEAAVSFAQRFKAQAAPLVERPWGHVVYLDDWDLCSPDMFPVIESLVEWCIDNNLKRAAQIYTPSAMKRQFLDRMVVEEMGDFTRACFDCEEAALAWLESELENLDHK
;
A
#
# COMPACT_ATOMS: atom_id res chain seq x y z
N MET A 1 -10.17 -5.01 5.66
CA MET A 1 -8.76 -4.69 5.33
C MET A 1 -8.21 -5.70 4.32
N LEU A 2 -7.10 -5.38 3.64
CA LEU A 2 -6.45 -6.26 2.65
C LEU A 2 -4.95 -6.40 2.95
N PHE A 3 -4.36 -7.57 2.68
CA PHE A 3 -2.94 -7.82 2.86
C PHE A 3 -2.27 -8.13 1.51
N ALA A 4 -1.17 -7.44 1.21
CA ALA A 4 -0.37 -7.68 0.03
C ALA A 4 1.09 -7.91 0.41
N ARG A 5 1.71 -8.95 -0.14
CA ARG A 5 3.14 -9.23 0.05
C ARG A 5 3.85 -9.21 -1.29
N LEU A 6 4.79 -8.30 -1.43
CA LEU A 6 5.61 -8.17 -2.62
C LEU A 6 6.91 -8.95 -2.39
N LYS A 7 7.30 -9.75 -3.39
CA LYS A 7 8.53 -10.56 -3.34
C LYS A 7 9.31 -10.43 -4.64
N GLY A 8 10.64 -10.49 -4.54
CA GLY A 8 11.56 -10.58 -5.66
C GLY A 8 11.66 -9.30 -6.50
N THR A 9 11.98 -9.49 -7.78
CA THR A 9 12.18 -8.40 -8.74
C THR A 9 10.88 -7.99 -9.42
N TRP A 10 10.69 -6.68 -9.59
CA TRP A 10 9.51 -6.11 -10.21
C TRP A 10 9.83 -5.40 -11.51
N ASN A 11 9.19 -5.89 -12.58
CA ASN A 11 9.08 -5.23 -13.87
C ASN A 11 7.64 -4.76 -14.10
N LYS A 12 7.39 -4.10 -15.23
CA LYS A 12 6.07 -3.61 -15.61
C LYS A 12 5.02 -4.71 -15.65
N GLU A 13 5.32 -5.88 -16.19
CA GLU A 13 4.37 -7.00 -16.31
C GLU A 13 3.93 -7.52 -14.93
N ALA A 14 4.88 -7.67 -14.00
CA ALA A 14 4.59 -8.04 -12.61
C ALA A 14 3.70 -6.99 -11.93
N ALA A 15 4.00 -5.71 -12.15
CA ALA A 15 3.19 -4.61 -11.61
C ALA A 15 1.76 -4.60 -12.15
N VAL A 16 1.56 -4.83 -13.45
CA VAL A 16 0.23 -4.89 -14.07
C VAL A 16 -0.57 -6.07 -13.52
N SER A 17 0.05 -7.26 -13.47
CA SER A 17 -0.59 -8.46 -12.92
C SER A 17 -0.98 -8.28 -11.46
N PHE A 18 -0.09 -7.70 -10.66
CA PHE A 18 -0.38 -7.36 -9.28
C PHE A 18 -1.54 -6.38 -9.16
N ALA A 19 -1.52 -5.27 -9.90
CA ALA A 19 -2.56 -4.26 -9.84
C ALA A 19 -3.94 -4.84 -10.18
N GLN A 20 -4.05 -5.70 -11.19
CA GLN A 20 -5.30 -6.37 -11.55
C GLN A 20 -5.81 -7.28 -10.43
N ARG A 21 -4.93 -8.11 -9.86
CA ARG A 21 -5.30 -9.02 -8.76
C ARG A 21 -5.67 -8.26 -7.50
N PHE A 22 -4.93 -7.21 -7.19
CA PHE A 22 -5.17 -6.34 -6.04
C PHE A 22 -6.54 -5.67 -6.14
N LYS A 23 -6.86 -5.05 -7.29
CA LYS A 23 -8.18 -4.43 -7.54
C LYS A 23 -9.32 -5.44 -7.41
N ALA A 24 -9.16 -6.65 -7.95
CA ALA A 24 -10.17 -7.71 -7.83
C ALA A 24 -10.41 -8.14 -6.38
N GLN A 25 -9.37 -8.20 -5.54
CA GLN A 25 -9.48 -8.54 -4.12
C GLN A 25 -9.98 -7.36 -3.26
N ALA A 26 -9.69 -6.12 -3.67
CA ALA A 26 -10.17 -4.91 -3.02
C ALA A 26 -11.62 -4.57 -3.35
N ALA A 27 -12.17 -5.08 -4.48
CA ALA A 27 -13.53 -4.82 -4.94
C ALA A 27 -14.63 -4.91 -3.86
N PRO A 28 -14.68 -5.92 -2.95
CA PRO A 28 -15.69 -5.96 -1.90
C PRO A 28 -15.49 -4.93 -0.78
N LEU A 29 -14.35 -4.23 -0.73
CA LEU A 29 -14.00 -3.27 0.32
C LEU A 29 -14.29 -1.82 -0.06
N VAL A 30 -14.42 -1.51 -1.36
CA VAL A 30 -14.42 -0.13 -1.88
C VAL A 30 -15.64 0.69 -1.48
N GLU A 31 -16.73 0.05 -1.04
CA GLU A 31 -17.96 0.72 -0.62
C GLU A 31 -17.85 1.41 0.76
N ARG A 32 -16.80 1.10 1.53
CA ARG A 32 -16.56 1.66 2.87
C ARG A 32 -15.11 2.10 3.02
N PRO A 33 -14.78 2.98 3.99
CA PRO A 33 -13.40 3.22 4.37
C PRO A 33 -12.67 1.91 4.64
N TRP A 34 -11.54 1.70 3.98
CA TRP A 34 -10.73 0.50 4.19
C TRP A 34 -9.26 0.84 4.26
N GLY A 35 -8.50 -0.14 4.74
CA GLY A 35 -7.05 -0.06 4.83
C GLY A 35 -6.38 -1.31 4.32
N HIS A 36 -5.10 -1.20 4.02
CA HIS A 36 -4.26 -2.33 3.64
C HIS A 36 -2.94 -2.37 4.38
N VAL A 37 -2.35 -3.56 4.38
CA VAL A 37 -0.96 -3.81 4.80
C VAL A 37 -0.17 -4.30 3.60
N VAL A 38 0.99 -3.70 3.36
CA VAL A 38 1.91 -4.08 2.28
C VAL A 38 3.25 -4.49 2.88
N TYR A 39 3.62 -5.77 2.70
CA TYR A 39 4.92 -6.30 3.09
C TYR A 39 5.91 -6.13 1.94
N LEU A 40 7.02 -5.45 2.22
CA LEU A 40 8.08 -5.07 1.29
C LEU A 40 9.47 -5.58 1.75
N ASP A 41 9.52 -6.49 2.73
CA ASP A 41 10.78 -7.07 3.21
C ASP A 41 11.54 -7.81 2.11
N ASP A 42 10.84 -8.67 1.37
CA ASP A 42 11.38 -9.50 0.28
C ASP A 42 11.48 -8.75 -1.07
N TRP A 43 11.39 -7.42 -1.06
CA TRP A 43 11.45 -6.59 -2.26
C TRP A 43 12.88 -6.12 -2.54
N ASP A 44 13.39 -6.43 -3.74
CA ASP A 44 14.79 -6.20 -4.11
C ASP A 44 14.98 -5.12 -5.17
N LEU A 45 14.57 -5.41 -6.42
CA LEU A 45 14.91 -4.61 -7.61
C LEU A 45 13.64 -4.18 -8.35
N CYS A 46 13.64 -2.92 -8.82
CA CYS A 46 12.52 -2.33 -9.55
C CYS A 46 13.03 -1.74 -10.84
N SER A 47 12.31 -2.01 -11.93
CA SER A 47 12.52 -1.28 -13.16
C SER A 47 11.66 0.00 -13.15
N PRO A 48 12.19 1.20 -13.48
CA PRO A 48 11.43 2.45 -13.39
C PRO A 48 10.15 2.49 -14.22
N ASP A 49 10.04 1.62 -15.23
CA ASP A 49 8.86 1.46 -16.08
C ASP A 49 7.63 0.89 -15.35
N MET A 50 7.81 0.34 -14.15
CA MET A 50 6.72 -0.10 -13.29
C MET A 50 6.03 1.04 -12.54
N PHE A 51 6.72 2.16 -12.31
CA PHE A 51 6.23 3.24 -11.44
C PHE A 51 4.86 3.79 -11.87
N PRO A 52 4.61 4.06 -13.17
CA PRO A 52 3.29 4.55 -13.59
C PRO A 52 2.15 3.56 -13.31
N VAL A 53 2.45 2.25 -13.26
CA VAL A 53 1.44 1.22 -12.97
C VAL A 53 1.09 1.23 -11.48
N ILE A 54 2.09 1.40 -10.61
CA ILE A 54 1.88 1.46 -9.16
C ILE A 54 1.24 2.79 -8.77
N GLU A 55 1.67 3.91 -9.34
CA GLU A 55 1.04 5.23 -9.15
C GLU A 55 -0.45 5.18 -9.51
N SER A 56 -0.80 4.64 -10.68
CA SER A 56 -2.20 4.45 -11.09
C SER A 56 -2.98 3.48 -10.19
N LEU A 57 -2.31 2.50 -9.58
CA LEU A 57 -2.94 1.63 -8.59
C LEU A 57 -3.23 2.40 -7.30
N VAL A 58 -2.29 3.22 -6.83
CA VAL A 58 -2.43 4.04 -5.61
C VAL A 58 -3.57 5.03 -5.76
N GLU A 59 -3.60 5.77 -6.88
CA GLU A 59 -4.70 6.68 -7.22
C GLU A 59 -6.04 5.94 -7.20
N TRP A 60 -6.13 4.81 -7.91
CA TRP A 60 -7.35 4.00 -7.91
C TRP A 60 -7.76 3.58 -6.49
N CYS A 61 -6.83 3.20 -5.62
CA CYS A 61 -7.18 2.83 -4.26
C CYS A 61 -7.75 4.00 -3.46
N ILE A 62 -7.12 5.18 -3.55
CA ILE A 62 -7.57 6.40 -2.86
C ILE A 62 -8.96 6.80 -3.36
N ASP A 63 -9.19 6.79 -4.68
CA ASP A 63 -10.48 7.07 -5.30
C ASP A 63 -11.56 6.06 -4.90
N ASN A 64 -11.15 4.86 -4.47
CA ASN A 64 -12.03 3.77 -4.05
C ASN A 64 -11.99 3.56 -2.52
N ASN A 65 -11.94 4.65 -1.76
CA ASN A 65 -12.05 4.70 -0.28
C ASN A 65 -10.93 4.03 0.51
N LEU A 66 -9.74 3.85 -0.06
CA LEU A 66 -8.57 3.53 0.75
C LEU A 66 -8.22 4.75 1.62
N LYS A 67 -8.28 4.57 2.94
CA LYS A 67 -7.96 5.62 3.91
C LYS A 67 -6.63 5.38 4.62
N ARG A 68 -6.21 4.12 4.78
CA ARG A 68 -5.01 3.78 5.56
C ARG A 68 -4.13 2.76 4.87
N ALA A 69 -2.84 3.05 4.76
CA ALA A 69 -1.85 2.14 4.20
C ALA A 69 -0.71 1.93 5.20
N ALA A 70 -0.58 0.70 5.70
CA ALA A 70 0.57 0.29 6.48
C ALA A 70 1.60 -0.41 5.58
N GLN A 71 2.84 0.05 5.61
CA GLN A 71 3.95 -0.56 4.86
C GLN A 71 4.94 -1.18 5.84
N ILE A 72 5.31 -2.43 5.62
CA ILE A 72 6.24 -3.16 6.48
C ILE A 72 7.50 -3.45 5.67
N TYR A 73 8.62 -2.88 6.11
CA TYR A 73 9.94 -3.22 5.59
C TYR A 73 11.04 -2.93 6.59
N THR A 74 12.10 -3.73 6.54
CA THR A 74 13.37 -3.39 7.19
C THR A 74 13.87 -2.02 6.70
N PRO A 75 14.13 -1.06 7.60
CA PRO A 75 14.52 0.29 7.23
C PRO A 75 15.69 0.34 6.24
N SER A 76 15.46 0.95 5.09
CA SER A 76 16.45 1.16 4.05
C SER A 76 16.21 2.53 3.41
N ALA A 77 17.25 3.37 3.39
CA ALA A 77 17.18 4.71 2.80
C ALA A 77 16.73 4.67 1.33
N MET A 78 17.17 3.64 0.60
CA MET A 78 16.78 3.42 -0.79
C MET A 78 15.29 3.08 -0.90
N LYS A 79 14.78 2.13 -0.10
CA LYS A 79 13.35 1.75 -0.11
C LYS A 79 12.47 2.95 0.24
N ARG A 80 12.85 3.72 1.26
CA ARG A 80 12.14 4.93 1.66
C ARG A 80 12.07 5.94 0.50
N GLN A 81 13.20 6.26 -0.11
CA GLN A 81 13.25 7.22 -1.23
C GLN A 81 12.38 6.78 -2.42
N PHE A 82 12.34 5.48 -2.74
CA PHE A 82 11.47 4.97 -3.80
C PHE A 82 9.99 5.08 -3.43
N LEU A 83 9.62 4.71 -2.19
CA LEU A 83 8.25 4.76 -1.72
C LEU A 83 7.72 6.20 -1.66
N ASP A 84 8.54 7.14 -1.20
CA ASP A 84 8.19 8.57 -1.14
C ASP A 84 7.96 9.17 -2.54
N ARG A 85 8.56 8.57 -3.58
CA ARG A 85 8.33 8.99 -4.97
C ARG A 85 7.01 8.47 -5.53
N MET A 86 6.60 7.26 -5.16
CA MET A 86 5.43 6.58 -5.74
C MET A 86 4.14 6.79 -4.95
N VAL A 87 4.25 7.00 -3.64
CA VAL A 87 3.10 7.07 -2.74
C VAL A 87 3.28 8.27 -1.83
N VAL A 88 2.30 9.16 -1.84
CA VAL A 88 2.23 10.29 -0.92
C VAL A 88 2.02 9.80 0.52
N GLU A 89 2.64 10.47 1.49
CA GLU A 89 2.43 10.14 2.91
C GLU A 89 0.99 10.44 3.34
N GLU A 90 0.43 11.54 2.86
CA GLU A 90 -0.95 11.96 3.14
C GLU A 90 -1.59 12.61 1.91
N MET A 91 -2.88 12.34 1.69
CA MET A 91 -3.69 12.99 0.66
C MET A 91 -5.16 13.02 1.07
N GLY A 92 -5.66 14.19 1.47
CA GLY A 92 -7.01 14.30 2.03
C GLY A 92 -7.13 13.45 3.30
N ASP A 93 -8.06 12.49 3.30
CA ASP A 93 -8.23 11.55 4.43
C ASP A 93 -7.33 10.30 4.33
N PHE A 94 -6.53 10.16 3.27
CA PHE A 94 -5.61 9.05 3.13
C PHE A 94 -4.33 9.29 3.94
N THR A 95 -3.90 8.29 4.70
CA THR A 95 -2.65 8.31 5.48
C THR A 95 -1.87 7.02 5.26
N ARG A 96 -0.57 7.16 5.02
CA ARG A 96 0.38 6.05 4.91
C ARG A 96 1.37 6.10 6.08
N ALA A 97 1.59 4.96 6.72
CA ALA A 97 2.60 4.79 7.76
C ALA A 97 3.52 3.60 7.45
N CYS A 98 4.79 3.73 7.84
CA CYS A 98 5.82 2.70 7.65
C CYS A 98 6.23 2.11 9.00
N PHE A 99 6.41 0.80 9.03
CA PHE A 99 6.74 0.01 10.21
C PHE A 99 7.86 -0.99 9.88
N ASP A 100 8.63 -1.36 10.90
CA ASP A 100 9.64 -2.41 10.83
C ASP A 100 9.14 -3.76 11.37
N CYS A 101 7.93 -3.81 11.94
CA CYS A 101 7.30 -5.03 12.42
C CYS A 101 5.79 -5.07 12.13
N GLU A 102 5.27 -6.29 11.97
CA GLU A 102 3.86 -6.55 11.65
C GLU A 102 2.92 -6.17 12.80
N GLU A 103 3.33 -6.40 14.05
CA GLU A 103 2.51 -6.13 15.24
C GLU A 103 2.16 -4.63 15.35
N ALA A 104 3.15 -3.75 15.20
CA ALA A 104 2.92 -2.30 15.25
C ALA A 104 2.07 -1.81 14.07
N ALA A 105 2.31 -2.36 12.88
CA ALA A 105 1.55 -2.03 11.68
C ALA A 105 0.07 -2.38 11.81
N LEU A 106 -0.23 -3.57 12.33
CA LEU A 106 -1.59 -4.05 12.56
C LEU A 106 -2.29 -3.23 13.64
N ALA A 107 -1.64 -3.04 14.79
CA ALA A 107 -2.22 -2.27 15.89
C ALA A 107 -2.56 -0.83 15.48
N TRP A 108 -1.68 -0.19 14.70
CA TRP A 108 -1.95 1.13 14.14
C TRP A 108 -3.12 1.11 13.15
N LEU A 109 -3.13 0.15 12.23
CA LEU A 109 -4.16 0.09 11.19
C LEU A 109 -5.55 -0.17 11.78
N GLU A 110 -5.66 -1.07 12.76
CA GLU A 110 -6.92 -1.34 13.47
C GLU A 110 -7.43 -0.10 14.18
N SER A 111 -6.58 0.56 14.97
CA SER A 111 -6.95 1.79 15.68
C SER A 111 -7.41 2.90 14.72
N GLU A 112 -6.72 3.08 13.60
CA GLU A 112 -7.09 4.09 12.61
C GLU A 112 -8.39 3.79 11.89
N LEU A 113 -8.66 2.51 11.57
CA LEU A 113 -9.92 2.11 10.94
C LEU A 113 -11.11 2.23 11.90
N GLU A 114 -10.92 1.87 13.17
CA GLU A 114 -11.95 2.07 14.21
C GLU A 114 -12.32 3.55 14.35
N ASN A 115 -11.32 4.45 14.34
CA ASN A 115 -11.55 5.90 14.40
C ASN A 115 -12.35 6.45 13.21
N LEU A 116 -12.34 5.75 12.06
CA LEU A 116 -13.10 6.13 10.87
C LEU A 116 -14.55 5.62 10.93
N ASP A 117 -14.80 4.47 11.55
CA ASP A 117 -16.16 3.92 11.71
C ASP A 117 -17.02 4.71 12.73
N HIS A 118 -16.39 5.49 13.60
CA HIS A 118 -17.06 6.29 14.64
C HIS A 118 -17.31 7.77 14.23
N LYS A 119 -17.02 8.15 12.99
CA LYS A 119 -17.27 9.49 12.43
C LYS A 119 -18.50 9.51 11.52
#